data_AF-A0A7W6K3E1-F1
#
_entry.id   AF-A0A7W6K3E1-F1
#
_cell.length_a   1.000
_cell.length_b   1.000
_cell.length_c   1.000
_cell.angle_alpha   90.00
_cell.angle_beta   90.00
_cell.angle_gamma   90.00
#
_symmetry.space_group_name_H-M   'P 1'
#
loop_
_entity.id
_entity.type
_entity.pdbx_description
1 polymer ?
#
loop_
_entity_poly.entity_id
_entity_poly.type
_entity_poly.pdbx_seq_one_letter_code
_entity_poly.pdbx_strand_id
1 'polypeptide(L)'
;MTRTFTFALIAGVLALASVADANAFSRSGSVTGPYGGTGSVSASGGCSGGTCSRTVKRTGPYGGSISRSGSVSCSSGACSGTRTTTGPNGRSIVRSGSISR
;
A
#
# COMPACT_ATOMS: atom_id res chain seq x y z
N MET A 1 -52.00 26.92 21.37
CA MET A 1 -51.45 25.64 21.87
C MET A 1 -49.98 25.59 21.49
N THR A 2 -49.15 26.28 22.26
CA THR A 2 -47.73 26.53 21.94
C THR A 2 -46.89 25.61 22.81
N ARG A 3 -46.15 24.68 22.21
CA ARG A 3 -45.23 23.79 22.95
C ARG A 3 -43.81 24.01 22.43
N THR A 4 -43.10 24.88 23.13
CA THR A 4 -41.66 25.08 23.05
C THR A 4 -40.94 23.79 23.47
N PHE A 5 -40.15 23.21 22.58
CA PHE A 5 -39.24 22.11 22.90
C PHE A 5 -37.82 22.66 23.01
N THR A 6 -37.35 22.73 24.25
CA THR A 6 -36.02 23.12 24.67
C THR A 6 -34.95 22.13 24.23
N PHE A 7 -33.93 22.69 23.57
CA PHE A 7 -32.52 22.29 23.49
C PHE A 7 -32.07 21.03 24.24
N ALA A 8 -31.49 20.09 23.49
CA ALA A 8 -30.47 19.17 23.99
C ALA A 8 -29.22 19.28 23.09
N LEU A 9 -28.25 20.06 23.56
CA LEU A 9 -26.89 20.10 23.04
C LEU A 9 -26.23 18.75 23.35
N ILE A 10 -26.10 17.86 22.37
CA ILE A 10 -25.23 16.69 22.48
C ILE A 10 -23.85 17.14 22.01
N ALA A 11 -23.03 17.57 22.97
CA ALA A 11 -21.60 17.73 22.81
C ALA A 11 -20.96 16.33 22.68
N GLY A 12 -20.93 15.81 21.45
CA GLY A 12 -20.18 14.62 21.10
C GLY A 12 -18.70 14.98 20.96
N VAL A 13 -17.92 14.75 22.02
CA VAL A 13 -16.45 14.77 21.97
C VAL A 13 -16.01 13.74 20.92
N LEU A 14 -15.62 14.20 19.73
CA LEU A 14 -14.94 13.35 18.77
C LEU A 14 -13.52 13.15 19.27
N ALA A 15 -13.29 12.02 19.93
CA ALA A 15 -11.95 11.61 20.31
C ALA A 15 -11.06 11.55 19.06
N LEU A 16 -10.01 12.37 19.02
CA LEU A 16 -8.89 12.20 18.10
C LEU A 16 -8.10 10.96 18.58
N ALA A 17 -8.63 9.78 18.30
CA ALA A 17 -7.81 8.59 18.30
C ALA A 17 -6.82 8.77 17.14
N SER A 18 -5.56 9.06 17.45
CA SER A 18 -4.46 8.87 16.52
C SER A 18 -4.36 7.37 16.22
N VAL A 19 -5.17 6.93 15.26
CA VAL A 19 -4.98 5.64 14.60
C VAL A 19 -3.55 5.66 14.08
N ALA A 20 -2.73 4.71 14.54
CA ALA A 20 -1.49 4.38 13.86
C ALA A 20 -1.89 4.04 12.43
N ASP A 21 -1.61 4.94 11.49
CA ASP A 21 -2.23 4.91 10.19
C ASP A 21 -1.96 3.57 9.51
N ALA A 22 -3.03 2.78 9.39
CA ALA A 22 -3.14 1.80 8.33
C ALA A 22 -3.16 2.57 7.00
N ASN A 23 -1.99 3.07 6.59
CA ASN A 23 -1.79 3.89 5.40
C ASN A 23 -1.93 3.01 4.16
N ALA A 24 -3.13 2.49 3.92
CA ALA A 24 -3.44 1.77 2.71
C ALA A 24 -3.36 2.77 1.55
N PHE A 25 -2.40 2.57 0.65
CA PHE A 25 -2.28 3.39 -0.54
C PHE A 25 -2.55 2.52 -1.77
N SER A 26 -3.08 3.16 -2.80
CA SER A 26 -3.18 2.62 -4.15
C SER A 26 -2.81 3.72 -5.14
N ARG A 27 -2.00 3.37 -6.14
CA ARG A 27 -1.61 4.28 -7.22
C ARG A 27 -1.47 3.52 -8.52
N SER A 28 -1.87 4.15 -9.60
CA SER A 28 -1.71 3.64 -10.95
C SER A 28 -1.27 4.76 -11.88
N GLY A 29 -0.60 4.39 -12.97
CA GLY A 29 -0.22 5.33 -14.00
C GLY A 29 0.12 4.61 -15.30
N SER A 30 0.05 5.33 -16.39
CA SER A 30 0.44 4.86 -17.72
C SER A 30 1.25 5.92 -18.44
N VAL A 31 2.11 5.48 -19.36
CA VAL A 31 2.87 6.37 -20.22
C VAL A 31 2.87 5.81 -21.64
N THR A 32 2.65 6.67 -22.61
CA THR A 32 2.68 6.33 -24.03
C THR A 32 3.94 6.90 -24.66
N GLY A 33 4.73 6.04 -25.30
CA GLY A 33 5.96 6.45 -25.97
C GLY A 33 5.72 7.03 -27.36
N PRO A 34 6.77 7.58 -28.00
CA PRO A 34 6.68 8.20 -29.33
C PRO A 34 6.24 7.22 -30.44
N TYR A 35 6.38 5.92 -30.22
CA TYR A 35 5.97 4.87 -31.16
C TYR A 35 4.58 4.30 -30.84
N GLY A 36 3.75 4.99 -30.04
CA GLY A 36 2.36 4.61 -29.74
C GLY A 36 2.20 3.49 -28.69
N GLY A 37 3.28 2.82 -28.29
CA GLY A 37 3.24 1.81 -27.24
C GLY A 37 2.95 2.41 -25.85
N THR A 38 1.99 1.86 -25.11
CA THR A 38 1.63 2.30 -23.75
C THR A 38 2.08 1.30 -22.68
N GLY A 39 2.93 1.74 -21.75
CA GLY A 39 3.25 1.00 -20.54
C GLY A 39 2.37 1.43 -19.37
N SER A 40 2.12 0.54 -18.41
CA SER A 40 1.35 0.85 -17.20
C SER A 40 2.02 0.30 -15.94
N VAL A 41 1.72 0.95 -14.81
CA VAL A 41 2.11 0.53 -13.48
C VAL A 41 0.94 0.68 -12.53
N SER A 42 0.76 -0.31 -11.67
CA SER A 42 -0.11 -0.22 -10.51
C SER A 42 0.67 -0.65 -9.27
N ALA A 43 0.40 0.01 -8.15
CA ALA A 43 1.00 -0.32 -6.87
C ALA A 43 0.02 -0.08 -5.75
N SER A 44 -0.01 -1.00 -4.80
CA SER A 44 -0.76 -0.89 -3.55
C SER A 44 0.08 -1.37 -2.39
N GLY A 45 -0.28 -0.97 -1.19
CA GLY A 45 0.42 -1.39 0.01
C GLY A 45 -0.14 -0.70 1.23
N GLY A 46 0.41 -1.05 2.38
CA GLY A 46 0.02 -0.47 3.65
C GLY A 46 0.88 -0.99 4.78
N CYS A 47 0.78 -0.33 5.92
CA CYS A 47 1.49 -0.69 7.13
C CYS A 47 0.50 -0.93 8.27
N SER A 48 0.70 -1.98 9.04
CA SER A 48 -0.07 -2.24 10.26
C SER A 48 0.76 -3.07 11.22
N GLY A 49 0.69 -2.75 12.52
CA GLY A 49 1.35 -3.54 13.57
C GLY A 49 2.86 -3.73 13.37
N GLY A 50 3.59 -2.67 12.96
CA GLY A 50 5.04 -2.75 12.73
C GLY A 50 5.44 -3.48 11.44
N THR A 51 4.48 -3.89 10.62
CA THR A 51 4.70 -4.58 9.35
C THR A 51 4.14 -3.77 8.19
N CYS A 52 4.98 -3.50 7.18
CA CYS A 52 4.60 -2.83 5.95
C CYS A 52 4.65 -3.82 4.79
N SER A 53 3.62 -3.83 3.94
CA SER A 53 3.56 -4.63 2.72
C SER A 53 3.33 -3.76 1.49
N ARG A 54 3.86 -4.20 0.35
CA ARG A 54 3.69 -3.50 -0.93
C ARG A 54 3.68 -4.47 -2.10
N THR A 55 2.73 -4.26 -3.00
CA THR A 55 2.59 -4.95 -4.27
C THR A 55 2.69 -3.96 -5.42
N VAL A 56 3.34 -4.36 -6.51
CA VAL A 56 3.51 -3.58 -7.73
C VAL A 56 3.35 -4.50 -8.93
N LYS A 57 2.56 -4.09 -9.92
CA LYS A 57 2.54 -4.69 -11.25
C LYS A 57 2.97 -3.64 -12.27
N ARG A 58 3.86 -4.02 -13.18
CA ARG A 58 4.27 -3.21 -14.32
C ARG A 58 4.02 -4.00 -15.59
N THR A 59 3.36 -3.39 -16.56
CA THR A 59 3.07 -3.99 -17.85
C THR A 59 3.70 -3.12 -18.93
N GLY A 60 4.54 -3.72 -19.77
CA GLY A 60 5.11 -3.04 -20.92
C GLY A 60 4.11 -2.89 -22.08
N PRO A 61 4.43 -2.05 -23.08
CA PRO A 61 3.59 -1.83 -24.25
C PRO A 61 3.31 -3.08 -25.08
N TYR A 62 4.16 -4.11 -24.96
CA TYR A 62 4.01 -5.39 -25.66
C TYR A 62 3.42 -6.49 -24.76
N GLY A 63 2.71 -6.12 -23.68
CA GLY A 63 1.97 -7.05 -22.81
C GLY A 63 2.80 -7.76 -21.74
N GLY A 64 4.13 -7.77 -21.84
CA GLY A 64 5.00 -8.37 -20.83
C GLY A 64 4.83 -7.71 -19.45
N SER A 65 4.53 -8.52 -18.43
CA SER A 65 4.26 -8.03 -17.07
C SER A 65 5.29 -8.51 -16.06
N ILE A 66 5.67 -7.64 -15.13
CA ILE A 66 6.46 -7.99 -13.94
C ILE A 66 5.62 -7.66 -12.72
N SER A 67 5.48 -8.63 -11.80
CA SER A 67 4.90 -8.38 -10.49
C SER A 67 5.97 -8.43 -9.39
N ARG A 68 5.77 -7.60 -8.38
CA ARG A 68 6.65 -7.54 -7.21
C ARG A 68 5.80 -7.38 -5.96
N SER A 69 5.95 -8.28 -5.00
CA SER A 69 5.30 -8.21 -3.70
C SER A 69 6.33 -8.40 -2.60
N GLY A 70 6.11 -7.80 -1.45
CA GLY A 70 6.97 -8.01 -0.30
C GLY A 70 6.46 -7.34 0.95
N SER A 71 7.03 -7.75 2.07
CA SER A 71 6.76 -7.21 3.38
C SER A 71 8.06 -6.97 4.15
N VAL A 72 8.01 -6.01 5.06
CA VAL A 72 9.06 -5.72 6.04
C VAL A 72 8.40 -5.56 7.38
N SER A 73 8.93 -6.24 8.40
CA SER A 73 8.50 -6.17 9.78
C SER A 73 9.67 -5.69 10.62
N CYS A 74 9.43 -4.66 11.44
CA CYS A 74 10.43 -4.10 12.34
C CYS A 74 9.92 -4.20 13.78
N SER A 75 10.75 -4.74 14.66
CA SER A 75 10.48 -4.79 16.10
C SER A 75 11.79 -4.70 16.87
N SER A 76 11.77 -3.98 18.00
CA SER A 76 12.88 -3.93 18.97
C SER A 76 14.27 -3.69 18.33
N GLY A 77 14.37 -2.71 17.43
CA GLY A 77 15.65 -2.34 16.78
C GLY A 77 16.12 -3.27 15.66
N ALA A 78 15.39 -4.33 15.36
CA ALA A 78 15.65 -5.23 14.24
C ALA A 78 14.52 -5.17 13.21
N CYS A 79 14.87 -5.26 11.93
CA CYS A 79 13.94 -5.35 10.81
C CYS A 79 14.26 -6.58 9.98
N SER A 80 13.24 -7.29 9.53
CA SER A 80 13.36 -8.36 8.55
C SER A 80 12.34 -8.18 7.45
N GLY A 81 12.64 -8.66 6.25
CA GLY A 81 11.71 -8.55 5.14
C GLY A 81 11.94 -9.58 4.06
N THR A 82 10.89 -9.81 3.30
CA THR A 82 10.91 -10.71 2.14
C THR A 82 10.31 -10.01 0.93
N ARG A 83 10.84 -10.33 -0.25
CA ARG A 83 10.33 -9.82 -1.52
C ARG A 83 10.36 -10.91 -2.58
N THR A 84 9.24 -11.05 -3.27
CA THR A 84 9.09 -11.90 -4.45
C THR A 84 8.99 -11.02 -5.69
N THR A 85 9.74 -11.34 -6.73
CA THR A 85 9.61 -10.73 -8.06
C THR A 85 9.31 -11.83 -9.06
N THR A 86 8.18 -11.73 -9.76
CA THR A 86 7.79 -12.66 -10.83
C THR A 86 7.89 -11.96 -12.17
N GLY A 87 8.66 -12.56 -13.08
CA GLY A 87 8.83 -12.05 -14.44
C GLY A 87 7.69 -12.45 -15.39
N PRO A 88 7.73 -11.96 -16.64
CA PRO A 88 6.68 -12.22 -17.64
C PRO A 88 6.49 -13.71 -17.97
N ASN A 89 7.57 -14.49 -17.82
CA ASN A 89 7.58 -15.93 -18.08
C ASN A 89 7.20 -16.77 -16.84
N GLY A 90 6.57 -16.18 -15.82
CA GLY A 90 6.14 -16.86 -14.59
C GLY A 90 7.25 -17.24 -13.60
N ARG A 91 8.53 -17.09 -13.99
CA ARG A 91 9.68 -17.37 -13.11
C ARG A 91 9.76 -16.33 -11.99
N SER A 92 9.95 -16.81 -10.77
CA SER A 92 9.99 -15.98 -9.57
C SER A 92 11.34 -16.05 -8.87
N ILE A 93 11.79 -14.91 -8.34
CA ILE A 93 12.93 -14.81 -7.44
C ILE A 93 12.43 -14.29 -6.10
N VAL A 94 12.76 -15.03 -5.04
CA VAL A 94 12.50 -14.63 -3.65
C VAL A 94 13.80 -14.17 -3.03
N ARG A 95 13.76 -13.05 -2.32
CA ARG A 95 14.87 -12.55 -1.52
C ARG A 95 14.37 -12.20 -0.14
N SER A 96 15.15 -12.56 0.86
CA SER A 96 14.94 -12.18 2.25
C SER A 96 16.19 -11.52 2.80
N GLY A 97 16.03 -10.74 3.87
CA GLY A 97 17.14 -10.09 4.56
C GLY A 97 16.70 -9.49 5.87
N SER A 98 17.67 -9.25 6.75
CA SER A 98 17.46 -8.64 8.05
C SER A 98 18.57 -7.64 8.38
N ILE A 99 18.25 -6.65 9.19
CA ILE A 99 19.19 -5.68 9.74
C ILE A 99 18.84 -5.45 11.21
N SER A 100 19.85 -5.34 12.05
CA SER A 100 19.73 -5.04 13.49
C SER A 100 20.74 -3.95 13.87
N ARG A 101 20.41 -3.19 14.92
CA ARG A 101 21.29 -2.20 15.53
C ARG A 101 21.94 -2.73 16.78
#